data_AF-A0A7W9Q870-F1
#
_entry.id   AF-A0A7W9Q870-F1
#
_cell.length_a   1.000
_cell.length_b   1.000
_cell.length_c   1.000
_cell.angle_alpha   90.00
_cell.angle_beta   90.00
_cell.angle_gamma   90.00
#
_symmetry.space_group_name_H-M   'P 1'
#
loop_
_entity.id
_entity.type
_entity.pdbx_description
1 polymer ?
#
loop_
_entity_poly.entity_id
_entity_poly.type
_entity_poly.pdbx_seq_one_letter_code
_entity_poly.pdbx_strand_id
1 'polypeptide(L)'
;MPTLVTRLVLAGTHGEVSAARREVIDQVRAWDVPLDDETADTIRLVASELITNAVVHGGGPIIAALHHRPVATPGSHIANAGSGADAMTSR
;
A
#
# COMPACT_ATOMS: atom_id res chain seq x y z
N MET A 1 11.01 0.42 -9.84
CA MET A 1 9.92 1.18 -9.20
C MET A 1 10.05 1.04 -7.69
N PRO A 2 9.88 2.11 -6.91
CA PRO A 2 9.95 2.04 -5.46
C PRO A 2 8.79 1.20 -4.91
N THR A 3 9.07 0.40 -3.88
CA THR A 3 8.02 -0.26 -3.09
C THR A 3 7.42 0.78 -2.14
N LEU A 4 6.12 0.98 -2.21
CA LEU A 4 5.36 1.73 -1.21
C LEU A 4 5.22 0.87 0.04
N VAL A 5 5.53 1.44 1.20
CA VAL A 5 5.42 0.76 2.50
C VAL A 5 4.59 1.61 3.44
N THR A 6 3.45 1.07 3.86
CA THR A 6 2.66 1.64 4.97
C THR A 6 2.92 0.81 6.21
N ARG A 7 3.18 1.49 7.33
CA ARG A 7 3.37 0.84 8.64
C ARG A 7 2.27 1.27 9.59
N LEU A 8 1.59 0.29 10.15
CA LEU A 8 0.63 0.46 11.24
C LEU A 8 1.32 0.04 12.54
N VAL A 9 1.27 0.92 13.54
CA VAL A 9 1.81 0.66 14.87
C VAL A 9 0.62 0.48 15.81
N LEU A 10 0.51 -0.69 16.40
CA LEU A 10 -0.57 -1.06 17.30
C LEU A 10 -0.01 -1.29 18.70
N ALA A 11 -0.75 -0.91 19.74
CA ALA A 11 -0.36 -1.18 21.12
C ALA A 11 -0.33 -2.70 21.43
N GLY A 12 -1.03 -3.51 20.62
CA GLY A 12 -1.06 -4.96 20.75
C GLY A 12 -2.25 -5.46 21.58
N THR A 13 -3.35 -4.70 21.57
CA THR A 13 -4.54 -5.00 22.37
C THR A 13 -5.70 -5.51 21.53
N HIS A 14 -6.58 -6.33 22.11
CA HIS A 14 -7.75 -6.88 21.42
C HIS A 14 -8.69 -5.80 20.84
N GLY A 15 -8.77 -4.63 21.50
CA GLY A 15 -9.59 -3.50 21.04
C GLY A 15 -9.14 -2.92 19.69
N GLU A 16 -7.85 -3.05 19.35
CA GLU A 16 -7.29 -2.50 18.12
C GLU A 16 -7.50 -3.39 16.89
N VAL A 17 -7.79 -4.69 17.09
CA VAL A 17 -7.88 -5.67 15.98
C VAL A 17 -8.86 -5.23 14.90
N SER A 18 -10.04 -4.76 15.29
CA SER A 18 -11.06 -4.33 14.33
C SER A 18 -10.70 -3.03 13.61
N ALA A 19 -10.01 -2.11 14.28
CA ALA A 19 -9.54 -0.86 13.66
C ALA A 19 -8.39 -1.13 12.69
N ALA A 20 -7.39 -1.90 13.13
CA ALA A 20 -6.23 -2.29 12.33
C ALA A 20 -6.63 -3.01 11.04
N ARG A 21 -7.61 -3.92 11.11
CA ARG A 21 -8.15 -4.58 9.92
C ARG A 21 -8.79 -3.62 8.92
N ARG A 22 -9.53 -2.61 9.40
CA ARG A 22 -10.13 -1.60 8.52
C ARG A 22 -9.04 -0.81 7.82
N GLU A 23 -8.04 -0.37 8.58
CA GLU A 23 -6.92 0.41 8.07
C GLU A 23 -6.09 -0.37 7.02
N VAL A 24 -5.88 -1.67 7.23
CA VAL A 24 -5.27 -2.55 6.21
C VAL A 24 -6.06 -2.52 4.90
N ILE A 25 -7.38 -2.69 4.96
CA ILE A 25 -8.23 -2.71 3.76
C ILE A 25 -8.29 -1.34 3.09
N ASP A 26 -8.40 -0.28 3.87
CA ASP A 26 -8.43 1.09 3.36
C ASP A 26 -7.11 1.45 2.67
N GLN A 27 -5.98 1.03 3.24
CA GLN A 27 -4.66 1.22 2.64
C GLN A 27 -4.50 0.42 1.34
N VAL A 28 -4.98 -0.82 1.30
CA VAL A 28 -4.93 -1.65 0.10
C VAL A 28 -5.79 -1.03 -1.02
N ARG A 29 -6.99 -0.52 -0.69
CA ARG A 29 -7.85 0.19 -1.64
C ARG A 29 -7.21 1.49 -2.15
N ALA A 30 -6.46 2.19 -1.30
CA ALA A 30 -5.75 3.41 -1.67
C ALA A 30 -4.59 3.17 -2.67
N TRP A 31 -4.17 1.93 -2.91
CA TRP A 31 -3.18 1.61 -3.93
C TRP A 31 -3.75 1.58 -5.36
N ASP A 32 -5.05 1.82 -5.53
CA ASP A 32 -5.76 1.84 -6.83
C ASP A 32 -5.57 0.55 -7.64
N VAL A 33 -5.38 -0.57 -6.91
CA VAL A 33 -5.30 -1.91 -7.51
C VAL A 33 -6.71 -2.43 -7.69
N PRO A 34 -7.09 -2.93 -8.88
CA PRO A 34 -8.36 -3.61 -9.06
C PRO A 34 -8.38 -4.86 -8.18
N LEU A 35 -9.29 -4.89 -7.20
CA LEU A 35 -9.53 -6.03 -6.34
C LEU A 35 -10.98 -6.45 -6.50
N ASP A 36 -11.20 -7.70 -6.86
CA ASP A 36 -12.53 -8.30 -6.75
C ASP A 36 -12.90 -8.52 -5.27
N ASP A 37 -14.19 -8.74 -5.03
CA ASP A 37 -14.73 -8.90 -3.68
C ASP A 37 -14.12 -10.11 -2.96
N GLU A 38 -13.86 -11.21 -3.67
CA GLU A 38 -13.25 -12.43 -3.12
C GLU A 38 -11.82 -12.17 -2.63
N THR A 39 -11.02 -11.45 -3.41
CA THR A 39 -9.66 -11.07 -3.03
C THR A 39 -9.69 -10.10 -1.85
N ALA A 40 -10.59 -9.12 -1.87
CA ALA A 40 -10.74 -8.17 -0.76
C ALA A 40 -11.14 -8.88 0.55
N ASP A 41 -12.03 -9.87 0.50
CA ASP A 41 -12.42 -10.68 1.65
C ASP A 41 -11.31 -11.61 2.11
N THR A 42 -10.54 -12.18 1.19
CA THR A 42 -9.35 -12.97 1.52
C THR A 42 -8.31 -12.13 2.26
N ILE A 43 -8.02 -10.91 1.78
CA ILE A 43 -7.11 -9.98 2.46
C ILE A 43 -7.65 -9.64 3.85
N ARG A 44 -8.96 -9.39 3.98
CA ARG A 44 -9.61 -9.09 5.27
C ARG A 44 -9.44 -10.25 6.25
N LEU A 45 -9.63 -11.49 5.80
CA LEU A 45 -9.47 -12.69 6.60
C LEU A 45 -8.02 -12.85 7.06
N VAL A 46 -7.07 -12.85 6.12
CA VAL A 46 -5.64 -13.01 6.43
C VAL A 46 -5.16 -11.92 7.39
N ALA A 47 -5.55 -10.67 7.17
CA ALA A 47 -5.21 -9.58 8.08
C ALA A 47 -5.79 -9.80 9.48
N SER A 48 -7.04 -10.27 9.59
CA SER A 48 -7.68 -10.59 10.87
C SER A 48 -6.89 -11.64 11.64
N GLU A 49 -6.55 -12.74 10.98
CA GLU A 49 -5.85 -13.86 11.62
C GLU A 49 -4.44 -13.46 12.04
N LEU A 50 -3.68 -12.79 11.17
CA LEU A 50 -2.32 -12.36 11.49
C LEU A 50 -2.29 -11.34 12.63
N ILE A 51 -3.17 -10.34 12.61
CA ILE A 51 -3.24 -9.33 13.67
C ILE A 51 -3.71 -9.98 14.99
N THR A 52 -4.71 -10.86 14.94
CA THR A 52 -5.20 -11.57 16.13
C THR A 52 -4.11 -12.46 16.72
N ASN A 53 -3.39 -13.22 15.91
CA ASN A 53 -2.27 -14.04 16.36
C ASN A 53 -1.18 -13.18 17.01
N ALA A 54 -0.86 -12.03 16.43
CA ALA A 54 0.11 -11.11 17.00
C ALA A 54 -0.37 -10.51 18.33
N VAL A 55 -1.66 -10.18 18.48
CA VAL A 55 -2.24 -9.71 19.75
C VAL A 55 -2.23 -10.80 20.82
N VAL A 56 -2.71 -12.00 20.48
CA VAL A 56 -2.87 -13.10 21.44
C VAL A 56 -1.51 -13.66 21.87
N HIS A 57 -0.54 -13.73 20.97
CA HIS A 57 0.72 -14.43 21.21
C HIS A 57 1.96 -13.52 21.27
N GLY A 58 1.88 -12.26 20.83
CA GLY A 58 3.04 -11.36 20.72
C GLY A 58 3.44 -10.66 22.03
N GLY A 59 2.50 -10.42 22.94
CA GLY A 59 2.79 -9.89 24.28
C GLY A 59 3.31 -8.44 24.32
N GLY A 60 3.10 -7.65 23.27
CA GLY A 60 3.59 -6.27 23.18
C GLY A 60 3.16 -5.56 21.88
N PRO A 61 3.72 -4.37 21.59
CA PRO A 61 3.37 -3.60 20.40
C PRO A 61 3.60 -4.38 19.11
N ILE A 62 2.69 -4.19 18.15
CA ILE A 62 2.70 -4.88 16.86
C ILE A 62 2.98 -3.87 15.76
N ILE A 63 3.83 -4.24 14.81
CA ILE A 63 4.05 -3.49 13.58
C ILE A 63 3.52 -4.32 12.41
N ALA A 64 2.43 -3.85 11.79
CA ALA A 64 1.97 -4.41 10.52
C ALA A 64 2.52 -3.55 9.37
N ALA A 65 3.24 -4.17 8.44
CA ALA A 65 3.80 -3.51 7.27
C ALA A 65 3.12 -4.00 6.00
N LEU A 66 2.52 -3.08 5.26
CA LEU A 66 1.90 -3.33 3.97
C LEU A 66 2.85 -2.88 2.87
N HIS A 67 3.21 -3.80 1.98
CA HIS A 67 4.14 -3.56 0.88
C HIS A 67 3.39 -3.62 -0.45
N HIS A 68 3.43 -2.52 -1.21
CA HIS A 68 2.92 -2.49 -2.57
C HIS A 68 4.05 -2.11 -3.53
N ARG A 69 4.23 -2.93 -4.56
CA ARG A 69 5.17 -2.63 -5.64
C ARG A 69 4.34 -2.36 -6.90
N PRO A 70 4.19 -1.09 -7.31
CA PRO A 70 3.50 -0.78 -8.55
C PRO A 70 4.18 -1.49 -9.71
N VAL A 71 3.39 -2.17 -10.54
CA VAL A 71 3.87 -2.63 -11.84
C VAL A 71 3.72 -1.48 -12.82
N ALA A 72 4.77 -1.17 -13.58
CA ALA A 72 4.67 -0.15 -14.61
C ALA A 72 3.66 -0.63 -15.67
N THR A 73 2.58 0.12 -15.85
CA THR A 73 1.67 -0.08 -16.98
C THR A 73 2.49 0.08 -18.26
N PRO A 74 2.54 -0.91 -19.16
CA PRO A 74 3.26 -0.76 -20.43
C PRO A 74 2.64 0.41 -21.20
N GLY A 75 3.36 1.53 -21.31
CA GLY A 75 2.91 2.72 -22.05
C GLY A 75 2.93 4.05 -21.29
N SER A 76 3.25 4.10 -19.99
CA SER A 76 3.42 5.39 -19.29
C SER A 76 4.75 6.05 -19.67
N HIS A 77 4.81 6.62 -20.88
CA HIS A 77 5.91 7.46 -21.32
C HIS A 77 5.86 8.76 -20.51
N ILE A 78 6.84 8.96 -19.61
CA ILE A 78 7.08 10.28 -19.02
C ILE A 78 7.66 11.14 -20.16
N ALA A 79 6.84 11.98 -20.77
CA ALA A 79 7.30 12.99 -21.71
C ALA A 79 7.93 14.13 -20.91
N ASN A 80 9.24 14.29 -20.99
CA ASN A 80 9.91 15.47 -20.44
C ASN A 80 9.62 16.67 -21.36
N ALA A 81 8.71 17.55 -20.95
CA ALA A 81 8.51 18.85 -21.59
C ALA A 81 9.65 19.79 -21.17
N GLY A 82 10.76 19.75 -21.91
CA GLY A 82 11.84 20.71 -21.71
C GLY A 82 13.11 20.35 -22.45
N SER A 83 13.29 20.94 -23.64
CA SER A 83 14.54 21.58 -24.10
C SER A 83 14.47 21.81 -25.60
N GLY A 84 14.72 23.06 -26.03
CA GLY A 84 14.78 23.42 -27.45
C GLY A 84 14.40 24.85 -27.82
N ALA A 85 14.38 25.80 -26.87
CA ALA A 85 14.61 27.19 -27.22
C ALA A 85 16.12 27.36 -27.37
N ASP A 86 16.60 27.37 -28.63
CA ASP A 86 17.76 28.13 -29.11
C ASP A 86 18.26 27.54 -30.44
N ALA A 87 17.86 28.16 -31.54
CA ALA A 87 18.67 28.23 -32.76
C ALA A 87 18.18 29.41 -33.61
N MET A 88 18.63 30.59 -33.20
CA MET A 88 18.82 31.73 -34.09
C MET A 88 19.60 31.25 -35.32
N THR A 89 18.98 31.28 -36.50
CA THR A 89 19.70 31.23 -37.78
C THR A 89 19.27 32.44 -38.59
N SER A 90 20.20 33.38 -38.69
CA SER A 90 20.19 34.49 -39.63
C SER A 90 19.97 33.99 -41.06
N ARG A 91 19.16 34.73 -41.81
CA ARG A 91 19.36 34.98 -43.23
C ARG A 91 18.76 36.32 -43.61
#